data_AF-A0A1A8VX28-F1
#
_entry.id   AF-A0A1A8VX28-F1
#
_cell.length_a   1.000
_cell.length_b   1.000
_cell.length_c   1.000
_cell.angle_alpha   90.00
_cell.angle_beta   90.00
_cell.angle_gamma   90.00
#
_symmetry.space_group_name_H-M   'P 1'
#
loop_
_entity.id
_entity.type
_entity.pdbx_description
1 polymer ?
#
loop_
_entity_poly.entity_id
_entity_poly.type
_entity_poly.pdbx_seq_one_letter_code
_entity_poly.pdbx_strand_id
1 'polypeptide(L)'
;MEKYHGLEKIGEGTYGVVYKAQNNYGETFALKKIRLEKEDEGIPSTTIREISILKELKHSNIVKLYDVIQTKKRLILVFEHLDQDLKKLLDVCDGEN
;
A
#
# COMPACT_ATOMS: atom_id res chain seq x y z
N MET A 1 3.58 9.52 11.73
CA MET A 1 3.26 9.96 10.35
C MET A 1 4.15 11.11 9.88
N GLU A 2 4.96 11.74 10.75
CA GLU A 2 5.86 12.86 10.38
C GLU A 2 6.96 12.52 9.35
N LYS A 3 7.13 11.24 8.98
CA LYS A 3 8.09 10.81 7.96
C LYS A 3 7.54 10.83 6.54
N TYR A 4 6.22 10.91 6.37
CA TYR A 4 5.56 10.88 5.06
C TYR A 4 4.57 12.03 4.95
N HIS A 5 4.62 12.75 3.84
CA HIS A 5 3.82 13.94 3.56
C HIS A 5 3.29 13.92 2.12
N GLY A 6 2.38 14.85 1.80
CA GLY A 6 1.77 14.92 0.48
C GLY A 6 0.88 13.71 0.17
N LEU A 7 0.03 13.31 1.12
CA LEU A 7 -0.89 12.18 0.97
C LEU A 7 -1.93 12.46 -0.12
N GLU A 8 -1.81 11.77 -1.25
CA GLU A 8 -2.75 11.81 -2.37
C GLU A 8 -3.42 10.45 -2.51
N LYS A 9 -4.75 10.38 -2.51
CA LYS A 9 -5.47 9.11 -2.69
C LYS A 9 -5.37 8.66 -4.15
N ILE A 10 -4.75 7.50 -4.40
CA ILE A 10 -4.55 6.96 -5.75
C ILE A 10 -5.37 5.70 -6.04
N GLY A 11 -5.99 5.11 -5.01
CA GLY A 11 -6.83 3.94 -5.19
C GLY A 11 -7.54 3.52 -3.90
N GLU A 12 -8.59 2.73 -4.07
CA GLU A 12 -9.33 2.10 -2.97
C GLU A 12 -9.74 0.71 -3.41
N GLY A 13 -9.45 -0.28 -2.56
CA GLY A 13 -9.86 -1.67 -2.77
C GLY A 13 -10.52 -2.23 -1.53
N THR A 14 -10.92 -3.50 -1.60
CA THR A 14 -11.63 -4.22 -0.53
C THR A 14 -10.93 -4.09 0.83
N TYR A 15 -9.60 -4.15 0.83
CA TYR A 15 -8.79 -4.19 2.05
C TYR A 15 -8.34 -2.82 2.56
N GLY A 16 -8.73 -1.73 1.88
CA GLY A 16 -8.44 -0.37 2.31
C GLY A 16 -8.03 0.58 1.20
N VAL A 17 -7.46 1.72 1.61
CA VAL A 17 -7.17 2.86 0.75
C VAL A 17 -5.67 2.98 0.50
N VAL A 18 -5.29 3.27 -0.73
CA VAL A 18 -3.89 3.48 -1.14
C VAL A 18 -3.67 4.97 -1.37
N TYR A 19 -2.61 5.49 -0.76
CA TYR A 19 -2.16 6.87 -0.93
C TYR A 19 -0.76 6.90 -1.55
N LYS A 20 -0.54 7.80 -2.51
CA LYS A 20 0.81 8.25 -2.87
C LYS A 20 1.28 9.24 -1.80
N ALA A 21 2.54 9.12 -1.39
CA ALA A 21 3.16 10.05 -0.46
C ALA A 21 4.66 10.13 -0.74
N GLN A 22 5.28 11.22 -0.30
CA GLN A 22 6.73 11.37 -0.31
C GLN A 22 7.29 11.29 1.10
N ASN A 23 8.51 10.79 1.26
CA ASN A 23 9.25 10.91 2.51
C ASN A 23 10.05 12.23 2.57
N ASN A 24 10.71 12.48 3.70
CA ASN A 24 11.51 13.69 3.92
C ASN A 24 12.76 13.78 3.01
N TYR A 25 13.09 12.72 2.28
CA TYR A 25 14.20 12.66 1.33
C TYR A 25 13.73 12.84 -0.13
N GLY A 26 12.43 13.07 -0.36
CA GLY A 26 11.83 13.24 -1.69
C GLY A 26 11.50 11.93 -2.41
N GLU A 27 11.71 10.78 -1.79
CA GLU A 27 11.37 9.48 -2.38
C GLU A 27 9.86 9.25 -2.30
N THR A 28 9.28 8.68 -3.35
CA THR A 28 7.83 8.47 -3.48
C THR A 28 7.44 7.03 -3.14
N PHE A 29 6.37 6.85 -2.37
CA PHE A 29 5.87 5.56 -1.89
C PHE A 29 4.37 5.43 -2.04
N ALA A 30 3.89 4.18 -2.09
CA ALA A 30 2.49 3.84 -1.97
C ALA A 30 2.18 3.37 -0.53
N LEU A 31 1.34 4.11 0.17
CA LEU A 31 0.89 3.81 1.53
C LEU A 31 -0.48 3.13 1.48
N LYS A 32 -0.50 1.81 1.71
CA LYS A 32 -1.74 1.04 1.82
C LYS A 32 -2.22 1.03 3.26
N LYS A 33 -3.23 1.84 3.54
CA LYS A 33 -3.90 1.88 4.86
C LYS A 33 -4.94 0.77 4.91
N ILE A 34 -4.68 -0.24 5.74
CA ILE A 34 -5.55 -1.41 5.89
C ILE A 34 -6.80 -1.01 6.70
N ARG A 35 -7.97 -1.42 6.21
CA ARG A 35 -9.23 -1.28 6.94
C ARG A 35 -9.32 -2.39 7.98
N LEU A 36 -9.36 -2.03 9.26
CA LEU A 36 -9.61 -2.97 10.34
C LEU A 36 -11.12 -2.98 10.60
N GLU A 37 -11.76 -4.14 10.46
CA GLU A 37 -13.21 -4.28 10.63
C GLU A 37 -13.65 -4.10 12.09
N LYS A 38 -12.78 -4.46 13.04
CA LYS A 38 -13.02 -4.34 14.47
C LYS A 38 -11.78 -3.74 15.14
N GLU A 39 -11.87 -2.46 15.51
CA GLU A 39 -10.74 -1.73 16.12
C GLU A 39 -10.28 -2.34 17.46
N ASP A 40 -11.16 -3.07 18.15
CA ASP A 40 -10.90 -3.65 19.48
C ASP A 40 -10.30 -5.06 19.45
N GLU A 41 -10.34 -5.77 18.31
CA GLU A 41 -9.77 -7.12 18.15
C GLU A 41 -8.31 -7.10 17.69
N GLY A 42 -7.71 -5.92 17.50
CA GLY A 42 -6.35 -5.76 17.03
C GLY A 42 -6.19 -6.17 15.54
N ILE A 43 -4.98 -6.60 15.16
CA ILE A 43 -4.69 -7.03 13.79
C ILE A 43 -4.86 -8.56 13.72
N PRO A 44 -5.66 -9.09 12.77
CA PRO A 44 -5.79 -10.52 12.58
C PRO A 44 -4.44 -11.21 12.34
N SER A 45 -4.26 -12.40 12.91
CA SER A 45 -3.02 -13.18 12.77
C SER A 45 -2.71 -13.57 11.32
N THR A 46 -3.75 -13.74 10.50
CA THR A 46 -3.64 -13.96 9.05
C THR A 46 -2.97 -12.78 8.37
N THR A 47 -3.38 -11.55 8.69
CA THR A 47 -2.77 -10.33 8.16
C THR A 47 -1.30 -10.21 8.56
N ILE A 48 -0.96 -10.53 9.81
CA ILE A 48 0.45 -10.53 10.25
C ILE A 48 1.28 -11.55 9.47
N ARG A 49 0.75 -12.76 9.26
CA ARG A 49 1.45 -13.82 8.49
C ARG A 49 1.71 -13.39 7.05
N GLU A 50 0.71 -12.83 6.37
CA GLU A 50 0.85 -12.31 5.01
C GLU A 50 1.93 -11.22 4.94
N ILE A 51 1.92 -10.28 5.87
CA ILE A 51 2.92 -9.20 5.95
C ILE A 51 4.32 -9.77 6.15
N SER A 52 4.49 -10.75 7.04
CA SER A 52 5.80 -11.37 7.29
C SER A 52 6.37 -12.00 6.02
N ILE A 53 5.55 -12.73 5.25
CA ILE A 53 5.97 -13.29 3.97
C ILE A 53 6.33 -12.18 2.99
N LEU A 54 5.48 -11.15 2.87
CA LEU A 54 5.72 -10.02 1.96
C LEU A 54 7.05 -9.29 2.24
N LYS A 55 7.51 -9.23 3.50
CA LYS A 55 8.80 -8.62 3.87
C LYS A 55 10.00 -9.41 3.33
N GLU A 56 9.87 -10.72 3.15
CA GLU A 56 10.93 -11.60 2.67
C GLU A 56 11.02 -11.62 1.14
N LEU A 57 9.93 -11.25 0.45
CA LEU A 57 9.90 -11.20 -1.01
C LEU A 57 10.73 -10.04 -1.55
N LYS A 58 11.91 -10.38 -2.09
CA LYS A 58 12.82 -9.45 -2.77
C LYS A 58 13.06 -9.94 -4.19
N HIS A 59 12.26 -9.46 -5.13
CA HIS A 59 12.34 -9.84 -6.53
C HIS A 59 11.94 -8.66 -7.43
N SER A 60 12.52 -8.56 -8.62
CA SER A 60 12.28 -7.45 -9.57
C SER A 60 10.82 -7.34 -10.04
N ASN A 61 10.06 -8.42 -9.96
CA ASN A 61 8.66 -8.49 -10.40
C ASN A 61 7.65 -8.57 -9.24
N ILE A 62 8.11 -8.32 -8.01
CA ILE A 62 7.23 -8.26 -6.83
C ILE A 62 7.37 -6.87 -6.24
N VAL A 63 6.24 -6.18 -6.12
CA VAL A 63 6.19 -4.83 -5.51
C VAL A 63 6.76 -4.91 -4.10
N LYS A 64 7.82 -4.14 -3.88
CA LYS A 64 8.60 -4.24 -2.64
C LYS A 64 7.86 -3.60 -1.47
N LEU A 65 7.75 -4.34 -0.37
CA LEU A 65 7.34 -3.81 0.94
C LEU A 65 8.57 -3.22 1.65
N TYR A 66 8.57 -1.90 1.86
CA TYR A 66 9.65 -1.19 2.56
C TYR A 66 9.47 -1.21 4.07
N ASP A 67 8.26 -0.95 4.55
CA ASP A 67 8.00 -0.78 5.97
C ASP A 67 6.55 -1.12 6.35
N VAL A 68 6.34 -1.38 7.64
CA VAL A 68 5.03 -1.66 8.24
C VAL A 68 4.86 -0.77 9.45
N ILE A 69 3.96 0.20 9.31
CA ILE A 69 3.66 1.17 10.35
C ILE A 69 2.40 0.70 11.08
N GLN A 70 2.59 0.26 12.30
CA GLN A 70 1.49 -0.15 13.18
C GLN A 70 1.31 0.88 14.30
N THR A 71 0.06 1.31 14.49
CA THR A 71 -0.40 1.99 15.70
C THR A 71 -1.53 1.16 16.32
N LYS A 72 -1.99 1.50 17.52
CA LYS A 72 -3.04 0.73 18.24
C LYS A 72 -4.29 0.43 17.40
N LYS A 73 -4.64 1.30 16.44
CA LYS A 73 -5.88 1.20 15.64
C LYS A 73 -5.66 1.25 14.13
N ARG A 74 -4.41 1.29 13.65
CA ARG A 74 -4.12 1.49 12.23
C ARG A 74 -2.91 0.67 11.82
N LEU A 75 -3.05 0.01 10.68
CA LEU A 75 -1.97 -0.69 10.00
C LEU A 75 -1.77 -0.06 8.63
N ILE A 76 -0.55 0.38 8.35
CA ILE A 76 -0.17 0.98 7.08
C ILE A 76 1.05 0.23 6.55
N LEU A 77 0.94 -0.23 5.32
CA LEU A 77 2.02 -0.89 4.59
C LEU A 77 2.64 0.12 3.63
N VAL A 78 3.96 0.26 3.66
CA VAL A 78 4.73 1.18 2.81
C VAL A 78 5.32 0.38 1.66
N PHE A 79 4.82 0.61 0.45
CA PHE A 79 5.27 -0.07 -0.76
C PHE A 79 6.04 0.86 -1.69
N GLU A 80 6.81 0.25 -2.57
CA GLU A 80 7.19 0.84 -3.85
C GLU A 80 5.99 1.47 -4.56
N HIS A 81 6.20 2.65 -5.16
CA HIS A 81 5.19 3.30 -5.99
C HIS A 81 5.39 2.93 -7.47
N LEU A 82 4.31 2.53 -8.13
CA LEU A 82 4.26 2.36 -9.58
C LEU A 82 3.16 3.28 -10.13
N ASP A 83 3.44 4.00 -11.22
CA ASP A 83 2.53 5.01 -11.75
C ASP A 83 1.32 4.43 -12.50
N GLN A 84 1.39 3.16 -12.93
CA GLN A 84 0.36 2.53 -13.74
C GLN A 84 0.07 1.09 -13.29
N ASP A 85 -1.17 0.66 -13.49
CA ASP A 85 -1.59 -0.73 -13.35
C ASP A 85 -2.12 -1.29 -14.68
N LEU A 86 -2.07 -2.62 -14.83
CA LEU A 86 -2.43 -3.28 -16.08
C LEU A 86 -3.89 -3.07 -16.46
N LYS A 87 -4.81 -3.00 -15.47
CA LYS A 87 -6.23 -2.79 -15.76
C LYS A 87 -6.46 -1.42 -16.42
N LYS A 88 -5.89 -0.36 -15.85
CA LYS A 88 -5.96 0.99 -16.44
C LYS A 88 -5.34 1.05 -17.84
N LEU A 89 -4.24 0.32 -18.07
CA LEU A 89 -3.64 0.24 -19.39
C LEU A 89 -4.60 -0.41 -20.41
N LEU A 90 -5.21 -1.54 -20.05
CA LEU A 90 -6.18 -2.22 -20.91
C LEU A 90 -7.42 -1.35 -21.17
N ASP A 91 -7.95 -0.67 -20.15
CA ASP A 91 -9.10 0.23 -20.28
C ASP A 91 -8.84 1.36 -21.30
N VAL A 92 -7.60 1.85 -21.41
CA VAL A 92 -7.21 2.87 -22.41
C VAL A 92 -7.07 2.27 -23.81
N CYS A 93 -6.49 1.07 -23.93
CA CYS A 93 -6.32 0.39 -25.21
C CYS A 93 -7.65 -0.05 -25.84
N ASP A 94 -8.62 -0.46 -25.02
CA ASP A 94 -9.94 -0.89 -25.51
C ASP A 94 -10.80 0.29 -26.00
N GLY A 95 -10.51 1.52 -25.56
CA GLY A 95 -11.22 2.75 -25.95
C GLY A 95 -10.76 3.39 -27.26
N GLU A 96 -9.74 2.85 -27.93
CA GLU A 96 -9.21 3.34 -29.21
C GLU A 96 -9.80 2.63 -30.45
N ASN A 97 -10.85 1.81 -30.29
CA ASN A 97 -11.61 1.18 -31.39
C ASN A 97 -12.99 1.81 -31.60
#